data_AF-A0A212F7D1-F1
#
_entry.id   AF-A0A212F7D1-F1
#
_cell.length_a   1.000
_cell.length_b   1.000
_cell.length_c   1.000
_cell.angle_alpha   90.00
_cell.angle_beta   90.00
_cell.angle_gamma   90.00
#
_symmetry.space_group_name_H-M   'P 1'
#
loop_
_entity.id
_entity.type
_entity.pdbx_description
1 polymer ?
#
loop_
_entity_poly.entity_id
_entity_poly.type
_entity_poly.pdbx_seq_one_letter_code
_entity_poly.pdbx_strand_id
1 'polypeptide(L)'
;MDPSVKRPVSKNVSAKNMKENAMKEISLKLKRKQKKLKQSKNIVKKNSLKKKKSKQVIKNEMNGQAANMESSSSNNNQITVEQTTKIPKPPIIEEVPELVPAPKLEKQEVDSACSCSSSDGFEFTPVTTHSKEEGLKVFTWMLTPFDPNEFLKEIWEKKPLHIARKKPDYYKDVISTPVIDNMLRTENIQFTKNIDITSYVDGKRETHNPEGRANPHLSEIGEPVLEVVLEAGDMLYFPRGYIHQGVTIDGEHSLHVTISMYQKHAWADLLEKMIPAALQIAINENIEFREGLPLDIYDHFGLVHSDTNTPRKAEMEEIVKRLFNKIKDYLPIDEAVDQMNKKFQQDALPPVLSDFEKAVTVFGDSDVMIENGKVTNRVEIGLDTRIRLLRKNILRIVSEERIKLYYYAENALEYHGAELPFLEIEEDLAPAIETLITTYPEYVSVENLDIPSDSDKIQISDALWSRGLIMTEYPLETIDDE
;
A
#
# COMPACT_ATOMS: atom_id res chain seq x y z
N MET A 1 15.45 50.28 61.02
CA MET A 1 16.71 49.51 61.03
C MET A 1 16.33 48.04 61.02
N ASP A 2 16.74 47.31 59.99
CA ASP A 2 16.61 45.83 59.85
C ASP A 2 17.40 45.11 60.98
N PRO A 3 17.23 43.79 61.33
CA PRO A 3 16.83 42.69 60.44
C PRO A 3 16.03 41.50 61.02
N SER A 4 15.68 40.57 60.11
CA SER A 4 15.60 39.11 60.26
C SER A 4 14.22 38.43 60.25
N VAL A 5 13.81 37.91 59.09
CA VAL A 5 13.04 36.66 59.01
C VAL A 5 13.54 35.81 57.83
N LYS A 6 13.93 34.57 58.16
CA LYS A 6 14.45 33.53 57.28
C LYS A 6 13.36 32.97 56.35
N ARG A 7 13.73 32.68 55.09
CA ARG A 7 12.98 31.79 54.18
C ARG A 7 13.02 30.33 54.67
N PRO A 8 11.96 29.54 54.48
CA PRO A 8 12.08 28.09 54.34
C PRO A 8 11.89 27.66 52.88
N VAL A 9 12.78 26.76 52.46
CA VAL A 9 12.77 26.02 51.19
C VAL A 9 11.82 24.82 51.31
N SER A 10 10.98 24.59 50.31
CA SER A 10 10.10 23.42 50.16
C SER A 10 9.56 23.38 48.72
N LYS A 11 9.49 22.30 47.94
CA LYS A 11 10.07 20.94 47.91
C LYS A 11 9.68 20.39 46.52
N ASN A 12 10.60 20.39 45.55
CA ASN A 12 10.37 19.88 44.17
C ASN A 12 10.36 18.33 44.08
N VAL A 13 9.80 17.65 45.08
CA VAL A 13 9.90 16.18 45.24
C VAL A 13 8.62 15.45 44.83
N SER A 14 7.50 16.17 44.61
CA SER A 14 6.20 15.56 44.31
C SER A 14 6.02 15.19 42.82
N ALA A 15 6.38 16.08 41.89
CA ALA A 15 6.18 15.84 40.45
C ALA A 15 7.02 14.68 39.89
N LYS A 16 8.26 14.50 40.38
CA LYS A 16 9.16 13.44 39.91
C LYS A 16 8.68 12.04 40.33
N ASN A 17 8.12 11.92 41.54
CA ASN A 17 7.55 10.67 42.05
C ASN A 17 6.23 10.30 41.38
N MET A 18 5.44 11.28 40.93
CA MET A 18 4.20 11.04 40.18
C MET A 18 4.48 10.53 38.76
N LYS A 19 5.44 11.13 38.04
CA LYS A 19 5.90 10.63 36.73
C LYS A 19 6.42 9.18 36.78
N GLU A 20 7.13 8.82 37.86
CA GLU A 20 7.66 7.48 38.04
C GLU A 20 6.56 6.43 38.31
N ASN A 21 5.45 6.84 38.94
CA ASN A 21 4.33 5.95 39.27
C ASN A 21 3.44 5.65 38.06
N ALA A 22 3.14 6.66 37.23
CA ALA A 22 2.39 6.46 35.97
C ALA A 22 3.15 5.54 34.99
N MET A 23 4.45 5.77 34.83
CA MET A 23 5.36 4.92 34.04
C MET A 23 5.41 3.47 34.54
N LYS A 24 5.37 3.26 35.87
CA LYS A 24 5.29 1.92 36.48
C LYS A 24 3.97 1.23 36.18
N GLU A 25 2.86 1.95 36.18
CA GLU A 25 1.53 1.37 35.95
C GLU A 25 1.32 0.92 34.50
N ILE A 26 1.76 1.72 33.53
CA ILE A 26 1.76 1.36 32.10
C ILE A 26 2.66 0.15 31.84
N SER A 27 3.87 0.13 32.43
CA SER A 27 4.77 -1.02 32.39
C SER A 27 4.16 -2.30 32.97
N LEU A 28 3.40 -2.18 34.06
CA LEU A 28 2.68 -3.31 34.67
C LEU A 28 1.55 -3.82 33.77
N LYS A 29 0.80 -2.93 33.10
CA LYS A 29 -0.23 -3.31 32.12
C LYS A 29 0.36 -4.05 30.92
N LEU A 30 1.48 -3.56 30.35
CA LEU A 30 2.20 -4.21 29.25
C LEU A 30 2.78 -5.58 29.63
N LYS A 31 3.42 -5.69 30.81
CA LYS A 31 3.94 -6.97 31.33
C LYS A 31 2.82 -7.99 31.58
N ARG A 32 1.65 -7.56 32.07
CA ARG A 32 0.47 -8.44 32.27
C ARG A 32 -0.10 -8.95 30.94
N LYS A 33 -0.15 -8.11 29.90
CA LYS A 33 -0.64 -8.49 28.55
C LYS A 33 0.32 -9.51 27.89
N GLN A 34 1.63 -9.28 27.97
CA GLN A 34 2.64 -10.22 27.46
C GLN A 34 2.68 -11.55 28.24
N LYS A 35 2.45 -11.53 29.56
CA LYS A 35 2.37 -12.75 30.39
C LYS A 35 1.12 -13.59 30.07
N LYS A 36 -0.03 -12.95 29.78
CA LYS A 36 -1.24 -13.62 29.28
C LYS A 36 -1.00 -14.30 27.92
N LEU A 37 -0.31 -13.63 26.98
CA LEU A 37 0.09 -14.19 25.68
C LEU A 37 1.08 -15.37 25.79
N LYS A 38 2.00 -15.35 26.76
CA LYS A 38 2.90 -16.50 27.03
C LYS A 38 2.17 -17.67 27.70
N GLN A 39 1.19 -17.40 28.57
CA GLN A 39 0.37 -18.44 29.21
C GLN A 39 -0.57 -19.13 28.22
N SER A 40 -1.19 -18.40 27.29
CA SER A 40 -2.01 -19.00 26.23
C SER A 40 -1.21 -19.90 25.29
N LYS A 41 0.01 -19.49 24.90
CA LYS A 41 0.96 -20.33 24.12
C LYS A 41 1.39 -21.60 24.87
N ASN A 42 1.54 -21.56 26.20
CA ASN A 42 1.90 -22.72 27.02
C ASN A 42 0.74 -23.71 27.23
N ILE A 43 -0.52 -23.25 27.22
CA ILE A 43 -1.70 -24.13 27.29
C ILE A 43 -1.86 -24.93 25.98
N VAL A 44 -1.58 -24.33 24.83
CA VAL A 44 -1.60 -25.00 23.51
C VAL A 44 -0.48 -26.05 23.38
N LYS A 45 0.70 -25.79 23.95
CA LYS A 45 1.80 -26.80 24.02
C LYS A 45 1.52 -27.95 24.98
N LYS A 46 0.69 -27.76 26.03
CA LYS A 46 0.37 -28.85 26.98
C LYS A 46 -0.70 -29.81 26.46
N ASN A 47 -1.58 -29.37 25.57
CA ASN A 47 -2.59 -30.22 24.94
C ASN A 47 -2.06 -31.06 23.77
N SER A 48 -0.96 -30.66 23.14
CA SER A 48 -0.29 -31.44 22.08
C SER A 48 0.60 -32.58 22.61
N LEU A 49 0.89 -32.61 23.92
CA LEU A 49 1.71 -33.65 24.57
C LEU A 49 0.91 -34.81 25.20
N LYS A 50 -0.43 -34.80 25.12
CA LYS A 50 -1.29 -35.90 25.64
C LYS A 50 -1.86 -36.84 24.55
N LYS A 51 -1.54 -36.65 23.27
CA LYS A 51 -2.04 -37.50 22.16
C LYS A 51 -1.00 -38.35 21.44
N LYS A 52 0.24 -38.44 21.96
CA LYS A 52 1.29 -39.36 21.46
C LYS A 52 1.69 -40.41 22.50
N LYS A 53 0.72 -41.17 23.01
CA LYS A 53 0.96 -42.49 23.65
C LYS A 53 -0.28 -43.37 23.50
N SER A 54 -0.51 -43.85 22.27
CA SER A 54 -1.30 -45.07 22.02
C SER A 54 -1.09 -45.55 20.58
N LYS A 55 -0.23 -46.58 20.43
CA LYS A 55 -0.28 -47.74 19.49
C LYS A 55 -0.43 -47.41 17.99
N GLN A 56 0.49 -47.64 17.05
CA GLN A 56 1.43 -48.75 16.76
C GLN A 56 0.81 -50.16 16.77
N VAL A 57 1.11 -50.94 15.70
CA VAL A 57 0.57 -52.25 15.23
C VAL A 57 -0.55 -52.04 14.19
N ILE A 58 -0.37 -52.28 12.87
CA ILE A 58 -0.32 -53.59 12.15
C ILE A 58 0.50 -53.52 10.83
N LYS A 59 1.15 -54.66 10.52
CA LYS A 59 1.98 -55.17 9.38
C LYS A 59 1.33 -55.16 7.97
N ASN A 60 2.06 -54.89 6.87
CA ASN A 60 2.83 -55.74 5.89
C ASN A 60 2.04 -56.41 4.73
N GLU A 61 2.73 -56.49 3.57
CA GLU A 61 2.54 -57.30 2.33
C GLU A 61 1.64 -56.69 1.23
N MET A 62 1.96 -56.66 -0.08
CA MET A 62 2.71 -57.58 -0.96
C MET A 62 3.41 -56.87 -2.16
N ASN A 63 4.42 -57.56 -2.71
CA ASN A 63 5.20 -57.29 -3.93
C ASN A 63 4.53 -57.80 -5.22
N GLY A 64 4.93 -57.26 -6.39
CA GLY A 64 5.20 -58.09 -7.58
C GLY A 64 5.05 -57.50 -9.00
N GLN A 65 6.20 -57.43 -9.72
CA GLN A 65 6.46 -57.69 -11.17
C GLN A 65 5.82 -56.77 -12.25
N ALA A 66 6.33 -56.58 -13.48
CA ALA A 66 7.64 -56.64 -14.15
C ALA A 66 7.45 -56.20 -15.64
N ALA A 67 8.38 -55.40 -16.17
CA ALA A 67 9.02 -55.38 -17.52
C ALA A 67 8.26 -55.43 -18.89
N ASN A 68 8.95 -54.79 -19.86
CA ASN A 68 8.94 -54.89 -21.35
C ASN A 68 7.94 -54.00 -22.13
N MET A 69 8.24 -53.38 -23.29
CA MET A 69 9.31 -53.53 -24.31
C MET A 69 9.34 -52.30 -25.26
N GLU A 70 10.53 -51.95 -25.77
CA GLU A 70 10.96 -51.58 -27.17
C GLU A 70 9.92 -51.08 -28.21
N SER A 71 10.18 -50.30 -29.27
CA SER A 71 11.32 -49.72 -30.02
C SER A 71 10.69 -48.77 -31.08
N SER A 72 11.32 -47.77 -31.71
CA SER A 72 12.25 -47.93 -32.84
C SER A 72 12.45 -46.56 -33.54
N SER A 73 13.68 -46.34 -33.97
CA SER A 73 14.21 -45.24 -34.78
C SER A 73 13.97 -45.42 -36.29
N SER A 74 14.04 -44.35 -37.09
CA SER A 74 14.67 -44.36 -38.42
C SER A 74 14.96 -42.95 -38.97
N ASN A 75 16.22 -42.74 -39.35
CA ASN A 75 16.78 -41.64 -40.14
C ASN A 75 16.59 -41.91 -41.65
N ASN A 76 16.59 -40.86 -42.49
CA ASN A 76 17.42 -40.84 -43.69
C ASN A 76 17.58 -39.42 -44.31
N ASN A 77 18.79 -39.17 -44.81
CA ASN A 77 19.31 -37.96 -45.46
C ASN A 77 19.02 -37.92 -46.98
N GLN A 78 18.95 -36.71 -47.59
CA GLN A 78 19.93 -36.15 -48.58
C GLN A 78 19.35 -35.13 -49.61
N ILE A 79 20.00 -33.94 -49.64
CA ILE A 79 20.60 -33.19 -50.79
C ILE A 79 19.71 -32.39 -51.81
N THR A 80 19.78 -31.06 -51.66
CA THR A 80 20.06 -29.91 -52.59
C THR A 80 19.50 -29.82 -54.03
N VAL A 81 18.92 -28.65 -54.40
CA VAL A 81 19.38 -27.66 -55.44
C VAL A 81 18.50 -26.39 -55.40
N GLU A 82 19.14 -25.23 -55.56
CA GLU A 82 18.66 -23.84 -55.50
C GLU A 82 17.71 -23.43 -56.64
N GLN A 83 16.77 -22.52 -56.36
CA GLN A 83 16.39 -21.44 -57.29
C GLN A 83 15.85 -20.21 -56.56
N THR A 84 16.37 -19.06 -56.99
CA THR A 84 16.35 -17.74 -56.38
C THR A 84 15.09 -16.92 -56.69
N THR A 85 14.45 -16.35 -55.66
CA THR A 85 13.69 -15.09 -55.75
C THR A 85 13.80 -14.33 -54.42
N LYS A 86 14.46 -13.17 -54.42
CA LYS A 86 14.66 -12.31 -53.26
C LYS A 86 13.36 -11.55 -52.92
N ILE A 87 12.81 -11.81 -51.74
CA ILE A 87 11.74 -11.04 -51.08
C ILE A 87 12.38 -10.37 -49.83
N PRO A 88 11.98 -9.14 -49.42
CA PRO A 88 12.70 -8.38 -48.39
C PRO A 88 12.66 -9.03 -47.01
N LYS A 89 13.76 -8.87 -46.23
CA LYS A 89 13.92 -9.39 -44.87
C LYS A 89 12.82 -8.86 -43.92
N PRO A 90 12.18 -9.71 -43.10
CA PRO A 90 11.44 -9.27 -41.93
C PRO A 90 12.39 -8.75 -40.83
N PRO A 91 11.91 -7.87 -39.93
CA PRO A 91 12.72 -7.26 -38.90
C PRO A 91 13.29 -8.31 -37.94
N ILE A 92 14.48 -7.99 -37.42
CA ILE A 92 15.24 -8.77 -36.45
C ILE A 92 14.32 -9.12 -35.28
N ILE A 93 14.16 -10.42 -35.04
CA ILE A 93 13.52 -10.99 -33.86
C ILE A 93 14.38 -10.54 -32.67
N GLU A 94 13.84 -9.65 -31.83
CA GLU A 94 14.40 -9.42 -30.49
C GLU A 94 14.42 -10.78 -29.78
N GLU A 95 15.61 -11.13 -29.29
CA GLU A 95 15.87 -12.39 -28.61
C GLU A 95 14.88 -12.62 -27.47
N VAL A 96 14.43 -13.87 -27.35
CA VAL A 96 13.65 -14.40 -26.24
C VAL A 96 14.19 -13.85 -24.91
N PRO A 97 13.34 -13.31 -24.00
CA PRO A 97 13.82 -12.82 -22.71
C PRO A 97 14.59 -13.91 -21.98
N GLU A 98 15.89 -13.70 -21.83
CA GLU A 98 16.75 -14.62 -21.09
C GLU A 98 16.28 -14.65 -19.63
N LEU A 99 16.02 -15.85 -19.11
CA LEU A 99 15.75 -16.09 -17.69
C LEU A 99 16.96 -15.60 -16.89
N VAL A 100 16.87 -14.40 -16.29
CA VAL A 100 17.96 -13.85 -15.47
C VAL A 100 18.04 -14.68 -14.19
N PRO A 101 19.09 -15.50 -13.99
CA PRO A 101 19.23 -16.28 -12.79
C PRO A 101 19.52 -15.35 -11.62
N ALA A 102 18.87 -15.57 -10.48
CA ALA A 102 19.16 -14.85 -9.26
C ALA A 102 20.67 -14.88 -8.93
N PRO A 103 21.29 -13.75 -8.52
CA PRO A 103 22.68 -13.73 -8.06
C PRO A 103 22.89 -14.74 -6.92
N LYS A 104 24.03 -15.44 -6.92
CA LYS A 104 24.40 -16.36 -5.84
C LYS A 104 24.60 -15.57 -4.54
N LEU A 105 23.80 -15.88 -3.52
CA LEU A 105 23.93 -15.30 -2.18
C LEU A 105 25.27 -15.71 -1.53
N GLU A 106 26.06 -14.72 -1.12
CA GLU A 106 26.96 -14.87 0.02
C GLU A 106 26.11 -14.79 1.30
N LYS A 107 26.33 -15.73 2.23
CA LYS A 107 25.62 -15.77 3.51
C LYS A 107 26.03 -14.58 4.37
N GLN A 108 25.17 -13.58 4.49
CA GLN A 108 25.20 -12.68 5.63
C GLN A 108 24.18 -13.16 6.66
N GLU A 109 24.68 -13.56 7.83
CA GLU A 109 23.88 -13.82 9.02
C GLU A 109 23.26 -12.50 9.49
N VAL A 110 21.93 -12.38 9.40
CA VAL A 110 21.18 -11.30 10.03
C VAL A 110 20.65 -11.79 11.37
N ASP A 111 21.55 -11.95 12.33
CA ASP A 111 21.19 -12.10 13.74
C ASP A 111 21.37 -10.75 14.44
N SER A 112 20.33 -9.94 14.46
CA SER A 112 20.26 -8.77 15.35
C SER A 112 19.40 -9.09 16.57
N ALA A 113 20.10 -9.63 17.57
CA ALA A 113 19.90 -9.52 19.01
C ALA A 113 18.49 -9.19 19.54
N CYS A 114 17.82 -10.19 20.09
CA CYS A 114 16.80 -10.01 21.12
C CYS A 114 17.36 -10.48 22.47
N SER A 115 18.07 -9.60 23.17
CA SER A 115 18.48 -9.82 24.56
C SER A 115 17.62 -8.97 25.48
N CYS A 116 16.66 -9.60 26.17
CA CYS A 116 16.00 -8.98 27.31
C CYS A 116 16.24 -9.84 28.56
N SER A 117 17.31 -9.49 29.29
CA SER A 117 17.54 -9.93 30.67
C SER A 117 17.41 -8.75 31.63
N SER A 118 16.57 -8.97 32.64
CA SER A 118 16.54 -8.37 33.99
C SER A 118 16.32 -6.86 34.19
N SER A 119 15.15 -6.55 34.77
CA SER A 119 14.94 -5.68 35.96
C SER A 119 15.66 -4.34 36.06
N ASP A 120 15.45 -3.45 35.09
CA ASP A 120 15.58 -2.00 35.27
C ASP A 120 14.32 -1.29 34.75
N GLY A 121 14.06 -0.07 35.22
CA GLY A 121 12.90 0.73 34.85
C GLY A 121 12.77 0.83 33.33
N PHE A 122 11.56 0.64 32.80
CA PHE A 122 11.33 0.77 31.37
C PHE A 122 11.30 2.26 31.02
N GLU A 123 12.40 2.77 30.47
CA GLU A 123 12.46 4.10 29.88
C GLU A 123 11.82 4.04 28.50
N PHE A 124 10.81 4.88 28.25
CA PHE A 124 10.15 4.94 26.96
C PHE A 124 11.06 5.64 25.96
N THR A 125 11.39 4.96 24.86
CA THR A 125 12.15 5.54 23.76
C THR A 125 11.20 6.05 22.67
N PRO A 126 11.38 7.29 22.16
CA PRO A 126 10.54 7.84 21.10
C PRO A 126 10.43 6.93 19.88
N VAL A 127 9.28 6.96 19.22
CA VAL A 127 9.06 6.17 18.00
C VAL A 127 9.74 6.87 16.82
N THR A 128 10.84 6.28 16.34
CA THR A 128 11.65 6.82 15.22
C THR A 128 11.32 6.19 13.86
N THR A 129 10.24 5.42 13.76
CA THR A 129 9.88 4.70 12.53
C THR A 129 9.56 5.65 11.37
N HIS A 130 10.23 5.43 10.23
CA HIS A 130 9.96 6.13 8.98
C HIS A 130 9.14 5.24 8.03
N SER A 131 7.88 5.60 7.78
CA SER A 131 6.93 4.80 6.98
C SER A 131 7.39 4.47 5.57
N LYS A 132 8.07 5.38 4.85
CA LYS A 132 8.68 5.06 3.54
C LYS A 132 9.76 3.98 3.64
N GLU A 133 10.62 4.05 4.66
CA GLU A 133 11.67 3.05 4.87
C GLU A 133 11.08 1.69 5.23
N GLU A 134 10.04 1.65 6.07
CA GLU A 134 9.31 0.41 6.38
C GLU A 134 8.66 -0.19 5.13
N GLY A 135 8.03 0.64 4.29
CA GLY A 135 7.51 0.21 3.00
C GLY A 135 8.60 -0.37 2.09
N LEU A 136 9.75 0.30 2.02
CA LEU A 136 10.90 -0.17 1.24
C LEU A 136 11.48 -1.47 1.80
N LYS A 137 11.53 -1.66 3.13
CA LYS A 137 11.98 -2.92 3.76
C LYS A 137 11.08 -4.08 3.36
N VAL A 138 9.76 -3.91 3.40
CA VAL A 138 8.80 -4.94 2.98
C VAL A 138 8.91 -5.22 1.49
N PHE A 139 9.03 -4.19 0.66
CA PHE A 139 9.21 -4.36 -0.80
C PHE A 139 10.53 -5.07 -1.14
N THR A 140 11.62 -4.73 -0.45
CA THR A 140 12.92 -5.39 -0.59
C THR A 140 12.87 -6.83 -0.14
N TRP A 141 12.21 -7.11 0.99
CA TRP A 141 11.95 -8.48 1.45
C TRP A 141 11.20 -9.25 0.35
N MET A 142 10.08 -8.72 -0.16
CA MET A 142 9.34 -9.35 -1.25
C MET A 142 10.20 -9.62 -2.49
N LEU A 143 11.10 -8.73 -2.88
CA LEU A 143 11.92 -8.89 -4.09
C LEU A 143 13.22 -9.66 -3.89
N THR A 144 13.59 -10.01 -2.65
CA THR A 144 14.87 -10.67 -2.36
C THR A 144 15.08 -11.91 -3.25
N PRO A 145 16.22 -12.03 -3.97
CA PRO A 145 17.47 -11.26 -3.81
C PRO A 145 17.63 -10.06 -4.75
N PHE A 146 16.60 -9.66 -5.50
CA PHE A 146 16.69 -8.54 -6.44
C PHE A 146 16.71 -7.19 -5.72
N ASP A 147 17.51 -6.26 -6.25
CA ASP A 147 17.50 -4.88 -5.80
C ASP A 147 16.20 -4.17 -6.26
N PRO A 148 15.50 -3.45 -5.37
CA PRO A 148 14.29 -2.73 -5.74
C PRO A 148 14.45 -1.71 -6.86
N ASN A 149 15.59 -1.01 -6.93
CA ASN A 149 15.80 0.01 -7.97
C ASN A 149 16.05 -0.64 -9.33
N GLU A 150 16.82 -1.72 -9.36
CA GLU A 150 17.01 -2.53 -10.57
C GLU A 150 15.66 -3.10 -11.07
N PHE A 151 14.85 -3.63 -10.15
CA PHE A 151 13.50 -4.10 -10.48
C PHE A 151 12.63 -2.99 -11.10
N LEU A 152 12.56 -1.82 -10.47
CA LEU A 152 11.76 -0.69 -10.97
C LEU A 152 12.26 -0.17 -12.32
N LYS A 153 13.58 -0.22 -12.56
CA LYS A 153 14.19 0.28 -13.78
C LYS A 153 14.06 -0.71 -14.94
N GLU A 154 14.30 -1.99 -14.72
CA GLU A 154 14.47 -2.97 -15.80
C GLU A 154 13.29 -3.95 -15.96
N ILE A 155 12.42 -4.07 -14.94
CA ILE A 155 11.39 -5.12 -14.88
C ILE A 155 9.98 -4.55 -14.77
N TRP A 156 9.77 -3.58 -13.86
CA TRP A 156 8.45 -2.99 -13.60
C TRP A 156 7.81 -2.43 -14.88
N GLU A 157 6.56 -2.82 -15.14
CA GLU A 157 5.78 -2.48 -16.34
C GLU A 157 6.40 -2.94 -17.69
N LYS A 158 7.47 -3.73 -17.67
CA LYS A 158 8.18 -4.17 -18.89
C LYS A 158 8.05 -5.67 -19.15
N LYS A 159 8.45 -6.50 -18.18
CA LYS A 159 8.58 -7.95 -18.38
C LYS A 159 8.26 -8.74 -17.11
N PRO A 160 7.85 -10.01 -17.23
CA PRO A 160 7.61 -10.88 -16.09
C PRO A 160 8.92 -11.23 -15.37
N LEU A 161 8.81 -11.57 -14.09
CA LEU A 161 9.91 -12.00 -13.24
C LEU A 161 9.43 -13.15 -12.33
N HIS A 162 10.12 -14.28 -12.39
CA HIS A 162 9.98 -15.37 -11.43
C HIS A 162 11.17 -15.37 -10.46
N ILE A 163 10.87 -15.38 -9.16
CA ILE A 163 11.85 -15.49 -8.08
C ILE A 163 11.68 -16.86 -7.43
N ALA A 164 12.54 -17.80 -7.83
CA ALA A 164 12.61 -19.13 -7.23
C ALA A 164 13.43 -19.09 -5.92
N ARG A 165 12.79 -19.29 -4.76
CA ARG A 165 13.45 -19.09 -3.45
C ARG A 165 13.94 -20.37 -2.80
N LYS A 166 13.36 -21.52 -3.13
CA LYS A 166 13.62 -22.80 -2.44
C LYS A 166 13.47 -22.69 -0.91
N LYS A 167 12.52 -21.86 -0.46
CA LYS A 167 12.22 -21.62 0.95
C LYS A 167 10.70 -21.68 1.17
N PRO A 168 10.13 -22.89 1.36
CA PRO A 168 8.69 -23.10 1.47
C PRO A 168 7.99 -22.24 2.52
N ASP A 169 8.67 -22.02 3.65
CA ASP A 169 8.15 -21.28 4.80
C ASP A 169 8.22 -19.76 4.65
N TYR A 170 8.65 -19.23 3.49
CA TYR A 170 8.90 -17.80 3.32
C TYR A 170 7.66 -16.92 3.59
N TYR A 171 6.49 -17.39 3.16
CA TYR A 171 5.21 -16.67 3.30
C TYR A 171 4.27 -17.26 4.36
N LYS A 172 4.76 -18.17 5.22
CA LYS A 172 3.92 -18.94 6.16
C LYS A 172 3.06 -18.07 7.10
N ASP A 173 3.54 -16.87 7.41
CA ASP A 173 2.90 -15.95 8.35
C ASP A 173 1.93 -14.98 7.65
N VAL A 174 1.84 -15.00 6.31
CA VAL A 174 0.93 -14.16 5.51
C VAL A 174 -0.44 -14.81 5.39
N ILE A 175 -0.51 -16.02 4.85
CA ILE A 175 -1.76 -16.78 4.73
C ILE A 175 -1.48 -18.29 4.71
N SER A 176 -2.45 -19.10 5.12
CA SER A 176 -2.39 -20.55 5.00
C SER A 176 -3.80 -21.15 4.96
N THR A 177 -3.93 -22.38 4.45
CA THR A 177 -5.23 -23.09 4.44
C THR A 177 -5.88 -23.18 5.83
N PRO A 178 -5.16 -23.44 6.93
CA PRO A 178 -5.75 -23.39 8.27
C PRO A 178 -6.28 -22.01 8.68
N VAL A 179 -5.64 -20.92 8.23
CA VAL A 179 -6.13 -19.55 8.47
C VAL A 179 -7.43 -19.31 7.71
N ILE A 180 -7.51 -19.75 6.45
CA ILE A 180 -8.74 -19.67 5.63
C ILE A 180 -9.87 -20.50 6.24
N ASP A 181 -9.60 -21.74 6.65
CA ASP A 181 -10.61 -22.59 7.31
C ASP A 181 -11.13 -21.95 8.60
N ASN A 182 -10.24 -21.34 9.40
CA ASN A 182 -10.67 -20.62 10.59
C ASN A 182 -11.54 -19.40 10.24
N MET A 183 -11.15 -18.60 9.24
CA MET A 183 -11.95 -17.44 8.77
C MET A 183 -13.36 -17.86 8.33
N LEU A 184 -13.49 -18.96 7.57
CA LEU A 184 -14.79 -19.48 7.13
C LEU A 184 -15.68 -19.95 8.29
N ARG A 185 -15.09 -20.31 9.44
CA ARG A 185 -15.82 -20.77 10.63
C ARG A 185 -16.19 -19.63 11.58
N THR A 186 -15.35 -18.60 11.68
CA THR A 186 -15.49 -17.54 12.70
C THR A 186 -16.06 -16.24 12.14
N GLU A 187 -15.82 -15.96 10.86
CA GLU A 187 -16.22 -14.70 10.23
C GLU A 187 -17.45 -14.88 9.33
N ASN A 188 -18.15 -13.78 9.07
CA ASN A 188 -19.30 -13.77 8.16
C ASN A 188 -18.86 -13.65 6.69
N ILE A 189 -18.34 -14.75 6.12
CA ILE A 189 -17.89 -14.81 4.72
C ILE A 189 -19.05 -15.17 3.80
N GLN A 190 -19.32 -14.32 2.81
CA GLN A 190 -20.41 -14.48 1.85
C GLN A 190 -19.88 -14.86 0.46
N PHE A 191 -20.57 -15.77 -0.22
CA PHE A 191 -20.29 -16.07 -1.64
C PHE A 191 -20.47 -14.82 -2.51
N THR A 192 -19.72 -14.71 -3.60
CA THR A 192 -19.70 -13.57 -4.55
C THR A 192 -19.14 -12.27 -3.96
N LYS A 193 -19.50 -11.93 -2.70
CA LYS A 193 -18.98 -10.74 -2.02
C LYS A 193 -17.54 -10.95 -1.55
N ASN A 194 -17.23 -12.10 -0.95
CA ASN A 194 -15.94 -12.37 -0.31
C ASN A 194 -15.22 -13.59 -0.89
N ILE A 195 -15.97 -14.58 -1.38
CA ILE A 195 -15.41 -15.81 -1.94
C ILE A 195 -16.19 -16.26 -3.18
N ASP A 196 -15.45 -16.65 -4.21
CA ASP A 196 -15.98 -17.28 -5.42
C ASP A 196 -15.48 -18.72 -5.52
N ILE A 197 -16.34 -19.61 -6.01
CA ILE A 197 -15.98 -20.97 -6.39
C ILE A 197 -16.18 -21.09 -7.90
N THR A 198 -15.10 -21.37 -8.63
CA THR A 198 -15.12 -21.45 -10.10
C THR A 198 -14.40 -22.69 -10.58
N SER A 199 -14.92 -23.31 -11.64
CA SER A 199 -14.26 -24.38 -12.38
C SER A 199 -13.94 -23.90 -13.80
N TYR A 200 -12.92 -24.50 -14.39
CA TYR A 200 -12.55 -24.27 -15.78
C TYR A 200 -12.40 -25.63 -16.46
N VAL A 201 -13.31 -25.93 -17.39
CA VAL A 201 -13.38 -27.22 -18.09
C VAL A 201 -13.52 -26.92 -19.59
N ASP A 202 -12.74 -27.61 -20.42
CA ASP A 202 -12.77 -27.49 -21.89
C ASP A 202 -12.65 -26.05 -22.45
N GLY A 203 -11.74 -25.25 -21.88
CA GLY A 203 -11.51 -23.88 -22.37
C GLY A 203 -12.60 -22.87 -21.98
N LYS A 204 -13.57 -23.28 -21.14
CA LYS A 204 -14.68 -22.44 -20.70
C LYS A 204 -14.65 -22.28 -19.19
N ARG A 205 -14.68 -21.03 -18.72
CA ARG A 205 -14.91 -20.71 -17.31
C ARG A 205 -16.38 -20.94 -17.01
N GLU A 206 -16.67 -21.91 -16.15
CA GLU A 206 -18.00 -22.10 -15.61
C GLU A 206 -18.07 -21.38 -14.26
N THR A 207 -18.93 -20.35 -14.19
CA THR A 207 -19.24 -19.64 -12.95
C THR A 207 -20.62 -20.10 -12.52
N HIS A 208 -20.75 -20.76 -11.37
CA HIS A 208 -22.03 -21.32 -10.89
C HIS A 208 -22.95 -20.26 -10.24
N ASN A 209 -23.05 -19.06 -10.81
CA ASN A 209 -23.95 -17.96 -10.41
C ASN A 209 -24.72 -17.42 -11.65
N PRO A 210 -26.00 -16.99 -11.55
CA PRO A 210 -26.83 -16.59 -12.72
C PRO A 210 -26.34 -15.33 -13.47
N GLU A 211 -26.71 -15.18 -14.76
CA GLU A 211 -25.90 -14.52 -15.83
C GLU A 211 -25.93 -12.98 -16.02
N GLY A 212 -24.75 -12.43 -16.39
CA GLY A 212 -24.45 -11.15 -17.08
C GLY A 212 -22.93 -10.87 -17.34
N ARG A 213 -22.59 -10.45 -18.59
CA ARG A 213 -21.32 -10.01 -19.29
C ARG A 213 -20.15 -11.00 -19.56
N ALA A 214 -19.56 -10.82 -20.77
CA ALA A 214 -18.74 -11.67 -21.63
C ALA A 214 -17.21 -11.70 -21.43
N ASN A 215 -16.57 -12.73 -22.02
CA ASN A 215 -15.12 -13.03 -22.03
C ASN A 215 -14.44 -12.76 -23.39
N PRO A 216 -13.12 -12.50 -23.43
CA PRO A 216 -12.29 -12.56 -24.65
C PRO A 216 -12.12 -14.01 -25.17
N HIS A 217 -12.02 -14.15 -26.49
CA HIS A 217 -11.85 -15.42 -27.21
C HIS A 217 -10.39 -15.89 -27.13
N LEU A 218 -10.12 -17.07 -26.56
CA LEU A 218 -8.77 -17.59 -26.26
C LEU A 218 -8.04 -18.26 -27.44
N SER A 219 -8.62 -18.31 -28.64
CA SER A 219 -8.07 -19.09 -29.77
C SER A 219 -6.82 -18.49 -30.44
N GLU A 220 -6.35 -17.32 -30.01
CA GLU A 220 -5.21 -16.61 -30.62
C GLU A 220 -4.14 -16.23 -29.58
N ILE A 221 -3.94 -17.05 -28.55
CA ILE A 221 -2.80 -16.88 -27.65
C ILE A 221 -1.62 -17.62 -28.27
N GLY A 222 -0.56 -16.90 -28.64
CA GLY A 222 0.68 -17.49 -29.15
C GLY A 222 1.45 -18.29 -28.08
N GLU A 223 2.69 -18.68 -28.39
CA GLU A 223 3.54 -19.43 -27.44
C GLU A 223 3.79 -18.63 -26.14
N PRO A 224 3.79 -19.30 -24.97
CA PRO A 224 4.01 -18.64 -23.70
C PRO A 224 5.43 -18.05 -23.63
N VAL A 225 5.53 -16.78 -23.28
CA VAL A 225 6.83 -16.11 -23.05
C VAL A 225 7.53 -16.59 -21.77
N LEU A 226 6.78 -17.20 -20.85
CA LEU A 226 7.28 -17.77 -19.60
C LEU A 226 6.38 -18.94 -19.18
N GLU A 227 6.97 -20.12 -19.05
CA GLU A 227 6.31 -21.32 -18.49
C GLU A 227 7.12 -21.79 -17.29
N VAL A 228 6.51 -21.82 -16.10
CA VAL A 228 7.18 -22.14 -14.84
C VAL A 228 6.26 -22.92 -13.90
N VAL A 229 6.85 -23.82 -13.11
CA VAL A 229 6.19 -24.44 -11.96
C VAL A 229 6.55 -23.63 -10.72
N LEU A 230 5.54 -23.02 -10.08
CA LEU A 230 5.74 -22.27 -8.84
C LEU A 230 5.75 -23.20 -7.63
N GLU A 231 6.75 -23.04 -6.77
CA GLU A 231 6.83 -23.73 -5.49
C GLU A 231 6.48 -22.81 -4.31
N ALA A 232 6.20 -23.39 -3.15
CA ALA A 232 5.96 -22.61 -1.94
C ALA A 232 7.16 -21.69 -1.64
N GLY A 233 6.86 -20.41 -1.39
CA GLY A 233 7.87 -19.39 -1.15
C GLY A 233 8.36 -18.66 -2.41
N ASP A 234 7.97 -19.06 -3.61
CA ASP A 234 8.30 -18.34 -4.84
C ASP A 234 7.44 -17.09 -5.03
N MET A 235 7.91 -16.16 -5.86
CA MET A 235 7.15 -14.98 -6.29
C MET A 235 7.13 -14.92 -7.82
N LEU A 236 5.97 -14.64 -8.39
CA LEU A 236 5.81 -14.33 -9.79
C LEU A 236 5.27 -12.90 -9.92
N TYR A 237 5.99 -12.07 -10.64
CA TYR A 237 5.56 -10.74 -11.06
C TYR A 237 5.31 -10.74 -12.56
N PHE A 238 4.26 -10.06 -13.00
CA PHE A 238 4.05 -9.68 -14.40
C PHE A 238 3.23 -8.39 -14.45
N PRO A 239 3.48 -7.52 -15.45
CA PRO A 239 2.73 -6.28 -15.56
C PRO A 239 1.34 -6.51 -16.18
N ARG A 240 0.47 -5.50 -16.05
CA ARG A 240 -0.87 -5.52 -16.67
C ARG A 240 -0.75 -5.75 -18.18
N GLY A 241 -1.68 -6.53 -18.73
CA GLY A 241 -1.71 -6.89 -20.16
C GLY A 241 -1.08 -8.25 -20.50
N TYR A 242 -0.31 -8.86 -19.58
CA TYR A 242 0.17 -10.22 -19.76
C TYR A 242 -0.96 -11.23 -19.53
N ILE A 243 -1.31 -11.94 -20.59
CA ILE A 243 -2.21 -13.09 -20.53
C ILE A 243 -1.50 -14.18 -19.74
N HIS A 244 -2.20 -14.80 -18.78
CA HIS A 244 -1.65 -15.86 -17.95
C HIS A 244 -2.72 -16.92 -17.67
N GLN A 245 -2.24 -18.15 -17.50
CA GLN A 245 -3.04 -19.30 -17.07
C GLN A 245 -2.23 -20.06 -16.03
N GLY A 246 -2.92 -20.57 -15.00
CA GLY A 246 -2.33 -21.45 -13.99
C GLY A 246 -3.09 -22.77 -13.94
N VAL A 247 -2.36 -23.88 -13.86
CA VAL A 247 -2.92 -25.22 -13.64
C VAL A 247 -2.16 -25.86 -12.48
N THR A 248 -2.89 -26.52 -11.59
CA THR A 248 -2.28 -27.27 -10.48
C THR A 248 -1.81 -28.62 -11.01
N ILE A 249 -0.63 -29.07 -10.58
CA ILE A 249 -0.10 -30.39 -10.92
C ILE A 249 -0.98 -31.48 -10.30
N ASP A 250 -1.19 -32.56 -11.03
CA ASP A 250 -1.98 -33.72 -10.58
C ASP A 250 -1.52 -34.24 -9.21
N GLY A 251 -2.48 -34.44 -8.31
CA GLY A 251 -2.26 -34.96 -6.97
C GLY A 251 -1.91 -33.92 -5.91
N GLU A 252 -1.70 -32.66 -6.29
CA GLU A 252 -1.38 -31.56 -5.38
C GLU A 252 -2.49 -30.49 -5.32
N HIS A 253 -2.43 -29.63 -4.31
CA HIS A 253 -3.26 -28.42 -4.24
C HIS A 253 -2.38 -27.17 -4.32
N SER A 254 -2.91 -26.08 -4.87
CA SER A 254 -2.20 -24.78 -4.94
C SER A 254 -2.93 -23.71 -4.13
N LEU A 255 -2.16 -22.94 -3.35
CA LEU A 255 -2.62 -21.73 -2.67
C LEU A 255 -1.60 -20.62 -2.94
N HIS A 256 -2.07 -19.51 -3.52
CA HIS A 256 -1.26 -18.32 -3.74
C HIS A 256 -2.07 -17.07 -3.40
N VAL A 257 -1.36 -15.95 -3.18
CA VAL A 257 -1.95 -14.63 -3.00
C VAL A 257 -1.44 -13.72 -4.09
N THR A 258 -2.36 -13.14 -4.85
CA THR A 258 -2.04 -12.14 -5.86
C THR A 258 -2.16 -10.75 -5.25
N ILE A 259 -1.04 -10.05 -5.13
CA ILE A 259 -1.03 -8.63 -4.74
C ILE A 259 -1.11 -7.81 -6.03
N SER A 260 -2.20 -7.08 -6.20
CA SER A 260 -2.43 -6.20 -7.35
C SER A 260 -2.34 -4.74 -6.94
N MET A 261 -1.80 -3.91 -7.84
CA MET A 261 -1.64 -2.47 -7.64
C MET A 261 -1.60 -1.75 -8.99
N TYR A 262 -1.48 -0.42 -8.98
CA TYR A 262 -1.35 0.40 -10.21
C TYR A 262 -2.58 0.41 -11.13
N GLN A 263 -3.77 0.15 -10.59
CA GLN A 263 -5.02 0.31 -11.33
C GLN A 263 -5.34 1.80 -11.51
N LYS A 264 -5.59 2.24 -12.75
CA LYS A 264 -5.89 3.65 -13.10
C LYS A 264 -4.86 4.65 -12.55
N HIS A 265 -3.58 4.34 -12.77
CA HIS A 265 -2.45 5.13 -12.29
C HIS A 265 -1.37 5.31 -13.39
N ALA A 266 -1.80 5.61 -14.61
CA ALA A 266 -0.96 5.88 -15.77
C ALA A 266 -0.91 7.38 -16.11
N TRP A 267 0.00 7.77 -17.01
CA TRP A 267 0.05 9.12 -17.57
C TRP A 267 -1.29 9.56 -18.19
N ALA A 268 -2.03 8.63 -18.80
CA ALA A 268 -3.35 8.90 -19.34
C ALA A 268 -4.33 9.35 -18.24
N ASP A 269 -4.33 8.70 -17.07
CA ASP A 269 -5.22 9.07 -15.96
C ASP A 269 -4.89 10.46 -15.40
N LEU A 270 -3.60 10.84 -15.38
CA LEU A 270 -3.18 12.21 -15.02
C LEU A 270 -3.65 13.22 -16.07
N LEU A 271 -3.44 12.94 -17.36
CA LEU A 271 -3.84 13.81 -18.46
C LEU A 271 -5.36 13.97 -18.55
N GLU A 272 -6.13 12.90 -18.29
CA GLU A 272 -7.60 12.94 -18.22
C GLU A 272 -8.12 13.88 -17.13
N LYS A 273 -7.36 14.08 -16.04
CA LYS A 273 -7.68 15.09 -15.01
C LYS A 273 -7.17 16.48 -15.39
N MET A 274 -5.93 16.57 -15.88
CA MET A 274 -5.23 17.83 -16.10
C MET A 274 -5.75 18.62 -17.31
N ILE A 275 -6.00 17.96 -18.44
CA ILE A 275 -6.38 18.64 -19.70
C ILE A 275 -7.73 19.36 -19.58
N PRO A 276 -8.79 18.75 -19.02
CA PRO A 276 -10.05 19.47 -18.83
C PRO A 276 -9.90 20.70 -17.92
N ALA A 277 -9.12 20.59 -16.84
CA ALA A 277 -8.86 21.71 -15.94
C ALA A 277 -8.09 22.84 -16.64
N ALA A 278 -7.02 22.51 -17.37
CA ALA A 278 -6.24 23.47 -18.15
C ALA A 278 -7.08 24.21 -19.19
N LEU A 279 -8.01 23.51 -19.85
CA LEU A 279 -8.94 24.12 -20.80
C LEU A 279 -9.88 25.12 -20.10
N GLN A 280 -10.40 24.80 -18.91
CA GLN A 280 -11.24 25.74 -18.16
C GLN A 280 -10.47 27.00 -17.75
N ILE A 281 -9.23 26.85 -17.29
CA ILE A 281 -8.35 27.99 -16.97
C ILE A 281 -8.12 28.85 -18.21
N ALA A 282 -7.74 28.23 -19.34
CA ALA A 282 -7.54 28.93 -20.61
C ALA A 282 -8.78 29.69 -21.08
N ILE A 283 -9.98 29.10 -20.96
CA ILE A 283 -11.27 29.74 -21.29
C ILE A 283 -11.51 30.98 -20.42
N ASN A 284 -11.14 30.96 -19.14
CA ASN A 284 -11.36 32.08 -18.23
C ASN A 284 -10.37 33.22 -18.45
N GLU A 285 -9.11 32.89 -18.72
CA GLU A 285 -8.02 33.87 -18.76
C GLU A 285 -7.76 34.45 -20.16
N ASN A 286 -8.08 33.72 -21.23
CA ASN A 286 -7.73 34.11 -22.59
C ASN A 286 -8.95 34.21 -23.51
N ILE A 287 -9.16 35.41 -24.05
CA ILE A 287 -10.33 35.72 -24.88
C ILE A 287 -10.36 34.93 -26.19
N GLU A 288 -9.22 34.50 -26.74
CA GLU A 288 -9.18 33.72 -27.98
C GLU A 288 -9.93 32.39 -27.84
N PHE A 289 -9.93 31.78 -26.66
CA PHE A 289 -10.70 30.55 -26.39
C PHE A 289 -12.21 30.78 -26.28
N ARG A 290 -12.64 32.05 -26.22
CA ARG A 290 -14.05 32.45 -26.16
C ARG A 290 -14.55 33.06 -27.48
N GLU A 291 -13.69 33.19 -28.49
CA GLU A 291 -14.08 33.64 -29.81
C GLU A 291 -15.05 32.64 -30.46
N GLY A 292 -16.01 33.17 -31.21
CA GLY A 292 -16.98 32.34 -31.91
C GLY A 292 -16.33 31.52 -33.02
N LEU A 293 -16.81 30.29 -33.22
CA LEU A 293 -16.39 29.48 -34.36
C LEU A 293 -16.74 30.17 -35.68
N PRO A 294 -15.95 29.99 -36.75
CA PRO A 294 -16.33 30.42 -38.09
C PRO A 294 -17.69 29.83 -38.49
N LEU A 295 -18.57 30.67 -39.05
CA LEU A 295 -19.94 30.26 -39.41
C LEU A 295 -19.98 29.13 -40.45
N ASP A 296 -18.92 29.02 -41.26
CA ASP A 296 -18.74 28.05 -42.34
C ASP A 296 -18.03 26.77 -41.90
N ILE A 297 -17.75 26.57 -40.60
CA ILE A 297 -16.97 25.42 -40.12
C ILE A 297 -17.61 24.06 -40.49
N TYR A 298 -18.94 23.98 -40.48
CA TYR A 298 -19.67 22.74 -40.77
C TYR A 298 -19.68 22.36 -42.26
N ASP A 299 -19.36 23.30 -43.16
CA ASP A 299 -19.22 23.05 -44.60
C ASP A 299 -17.84 22.47 -44.96
N HIS A 300 -16.94 22.40 -43.98
CA HIS A 300 -15.54 22.01 -44.17
C HIS A 300 -15.08 20.85 -43.28
N PHE A 301 -15.75 20.62 -42.15
CA PHE A 301 -15.46 19.53 -41.21
C PHE A 301 -16.62 18.56 -41.06
N GLY A 302 -16.33 17.38 -40.52
CA GLY A 302 -17.29 16.28 -40.35
C GLY A 302 -17.04 15.12 -41.30
N LEU A 303 -17.75 14.02 -41.09
CA LEU A 303 -17.50 12.75 -41.78
C LEU A 303 -17.62 12.87 -43.31
N VAL A 304 -18.53 13.73 -43.80
CA VAL A 304 -18.74 13.96 -45.24
C VAL A 304 -17.54 14.68 -45.89
N HIS A 305 -16.79 15.45 -45.12
CA HIS A 305 -15.68 16.29 -45.59
C HIS A 305 -14.31 15.82 -45.08
N SER A 306 -14.23 14.60 -44.50
CA SER A 306 -12.98 14.07 -43.91
C SER A 306 -11.84 14.02 -44.93
N ASP A 307 -12.16 13.59 -46.15
CA ASP A 307 -11.19 13.31 -47.21
C ASP A 307 -10.93 14.53 -48.11
N THR A 308 -11.68 15.62 -47.91
CA THR A 308 -11.52 16.85 -48.70
C THR A 308 -10.54 17.80 -48.00
N ASN A 309 -9.51 18.24 -48.72
CA ASN A 309 -8.54 19.23 -48.23
C ASN A 309 -8.73 20.55 -48.97
N THR A 310 -9.33 21.54 -48.30
CA THR A 310 -9.50 22.90 -48.83
C THR A 310 -8.56 23.86 -48.09
N PRO A 311 -8.13 24.98 -48.72
CA PRO A 311 -7.35 26.01 -48.03
C PRO A 311 -8.06 26.55 -46.77
N ARG A 312 -9.39 26.66 -46.81
CA ARG A 312 -10.21 27.10 -45.70
C ARG A 312 -10.21 26.11 -44.52
N LYS A 313 -10.29 24.81 -44.80
CA LYS A 313 -10.14 23.76 -43.78
C LYS A 313 -8.76 23.82 -43.13
N ALA A 314 -7.70 23.97 -43.93
CA ALA A 314 -6.32 24.09 -43.43
C ALA A 314 -6.15 25.33 -42.52
N GLU A 315 -6.70 26.49 -42.91
CA GLU A 315 -6.70 27.70 -42.07
C GLU A 315 -7.35 27.44 -40.70
N MET A 316 -8.52 26.79 -40.69
CA MET A 316 -9.23 26.46 -39.44
C MET A 316 -8.49 25.40 -38.60
N GLU A 317 -7.87 24.40 -39.22
CA GLU A 317 -7.01 23.43 -38.52
C GLU A 317 -5.83 24.12 -37.83
N GLU A 318 -5.20 25.10 -38.48
CA GLU A 318 -4.12 25.88 -37.88
C GLU A 318 -4.61 26.69 -36.66
N ILE A 319 -5.84 27.21 -36.70
CA ILE A 319 -6.45 27.85 -35.51
C ILE A 319 -6.61 26.83 -34.38
N VAL A 320 -7.18 25.64 -34.66
CA VAL A 320 -7.36 24.58 -33.66
C VAL A 320 -6.03 24.14 -33.06
N LYS A 321 -5.01 23.85 -33.89
CA LYS A 321 -3.67 23.46 -33.44
C LYS A 321 -3.00 24.57 -32.62
N ARG A 322 -3.14 25.83 -33.05
CA ARG A 322 -2.61 26.99 -32.32
C ARG A 322 -3.25 27.12 -30.94
N LEU A 323 -4.58 27.03 -30.84
CA LEU A 323 -5.30 27.07 -29.56
C LEU A 323 -4.92 25.88 -28.69
N PHE A 324 -4.87 24.66 -29.25
CA PHE A 324 -4.43 23.47 -28.52
C PHE A 324 -3.01 23.63 -27.95
N ASN A 325 -2.07 24.17 -28.75
CA ASN A 325 -0.71 24.45 -28.27
C ASN A 325 -0.67 25.52 -27.18
N LYS A 326 -1.64 26.45 -27.11
CA LYS A 326 -1.74 27.42 -26.02
C LYS A 326 -2.25 26.80 -24.71
N ILE A 327 -3.02 25.71 -24.75
CA ILE A 327 -3.52 25.03 -23.53
C ILE A 327 -2.36 24.60 -22.62
N LYS A 328 -1.20 24.27 -23.19
CA LYS A 328 -0.02 23.84 -22.42
C LYS A 328 0.46 24.90 -21.41
N ASP A 329 0.22 26.17 -21.70
CA ASP A 329 0.67 27.30 -20.86
C ASP A 329 -0.23 27.46 -19.62
N TYR A 330 -1.37 26.76 -19.58
CA TYR A 330 -2.37 26.78 -18.50
C TYR A 330 -2.46 25.44 -17.74
N LEU A 331 -1.49 24.53 -17.87
CA LEU A 331 -1.55 23.21 -17.24
C LEU A 331 -1.44 23.29 -15.71
N PRO A 332 -2.48 22.89 -14.95
CA PRO A 332 -2.43 22.88 -13.49
C PRO A 332 -1.83 21.54 -13.01
N ILE A 333 -0.52 21.36 -13.20
CA ILE A 333 0.17 20.08 -12.95
C ILE A 333 0.02 19.66 -11.49
N ASP A 334 0.32 20.54 -10.54
CA ASP A 334 0.29 20.22 -9.11
C ASP A 334 -1.13 19.88 -8.64
N GLU A 335 -2.14 20.66 -9.05
CA GLU A 335 -3.54 20.40 -8.72
C GLU A 335 -4.01 19.05 -9.29
N ALA A 336 -3.63 18.72 -10.53
CA ALA A 336 -3.98 17.42 -11.11
C ALA A 336 -3.35 16.25 -10.32
N VAL A 337 -2.12 16.42 -9.85
CA VAL A 337 -1.43 15.45 -8.98
C VAL A 337 -2.11 15.36 -7.60
N ASP A 338 -2.55 16.48 -7.04
CA ASP A 338 -3.35 16.52 -5.81
C ASP A 338 -4.65 15.74 -5.97
N GLN A 339 -5.36 15.93 -7.08
CA GLN A 339 -6.61 15.21 -7.37
C GLN A 339 -6.39 13.70 -7.60
N MET A 340 -5.22 13.29 -8.10
CA MET A 340 -4.84 11.87 -8.13
C MET A 340 -4.52 11.33 -6.73
N ASN A 341 -3.83 12.12 -5.90
CA ASN A 341 -3.48 11.70 -4.55
C ASN A 341 -4.70 11.67 -3.61
N LYS A 342 -5.65 12.59 -3.78
CA LYS A 342 -6.96 12.56 -3.12
C LYS A 342 -7.66 11.22 -3.34
N LYS A 343 -7.61 10.69 -4.57
CA LYS A 343 -8.13 9.34 -4.85
C LYS A 343 -7.36 8.26 -4.08
N PHE A 344 -6.03 8.36 -3.99
CA PHE A 344 -5.25 7.45 -3.14
C PHE A 344 -5.69 7.51 -1.66
N GLN A 345 -5.99 8.69 -1.11
CA GLN A 345 -6.50 8.80 0.27
C GLN A 345 -7.80 8.01 0.47
N GLN A 346 -8.67 7.94 -0.53
CA GLN A 346 -9.90 7.13 -0.47
C GLN A 346 -9.63 5.63 -0.64
N ASP A 347 -8.69 5.27 -1.51
CA ASP A 347 -8.40 3.89 -1.88
C ASP A 347 -7.51 3.16 -0.84
N ALA A 348 -6.79 3.91 0.00
CA ALA A 348 -5.82 3.37 0.95
C ALA A 348 -6.46 2.63 2.13
N LEU A 349 -5.78 1.58 2.62
CA LEU A 349 -6.11 0.95 3.90
C LEU A 349 -5.69 1.85 5.08
N PRO A 350 -6.41 1.81 6.21
CA PRO A 350 -6.00 2.52 7.42
C PRO A 350 -4.64 2.01 7.94
N PRO A 351 -3.87 2.85 8.64
CA PRO A 351 -2.54 2.49 9.12
C PRO A 351 -2.62 1.40 10.20
N VAL A 352 -1.72 0.41 10.10
CA VAL A 352 -1.50 -0.56 11.18
C VAL A 352 -0.52 0.06 12.18
N LEU A 353 -0.93 0.11 13.46
CA LEU A 353 -0.15 0.71 14.55
C LEU A 353 0.45 -0.36 15.46
N SER A 354 1.74 -0.21 15.75
CA SER A 354 2.41 -0.95 16.83
C SER A 354 1.90 -0.51 18.21
N ASP A 355 2.15 -1.33 19.24
CA ASP A 355 1.78 -0.97 20.62
C ASP A 355 2.49 0.32 21.10
N PHE A 356 3.70 0.60 20.60
CA PHE A 356 4.43 1.83 20.91
C PHE A 356 3.82 3.05 20.22
N GLU A 357 3.44 2.94 18.95
CA GLU A 357 2.75 4.02 18.23
C GLU A 357 1.39 4.34 18.84
N LYS A 358 0.63 3.30 19.25
CA LYS A 358 -0.62 3.51 19.98
C LYS A 358 -0.40 4.35 21.24
N ALA A 359 0.65 4.07 22.01
CA ALA A 359 0.92 4.79 23.25
C ALA A 359 1.25 6.29 23.08
N VAL A 360 1.55 6.75 21.85
CA VAL A 360 1.88 8.15 21.54
C VAL A 360 0.95 8.76 20.49
N THR A 361 -0.22 8.18 20.32
CA THR A 361 -1.30 8.68 19.46
C THR A 361 -2.60 8.67 20.24
N VAL A 362 -3.65 9.30 19.69
CA VAL A 362 -5.00 9.28 20.26
C VAL A 362 -5.53 7.86 20.52
N PHE A 363 -5.02 6.84 19.82
CA PHE A 363 -5.44 5.45 20.02
C PHE A 363 -4.91 4.81 21.32
N GLY A 364 -3.97 5.48 21.98
CA GLY A 364 -3.52 5.16 23.33
C GLY A 364 -4.29 5.90 24.41
N ASP A 365 -5.06 6.92 24.04
CA ASP A 365 -5.87 7.70 24.97
C ASP A 365 -6.92 6.78 25.60
N SER A 366 -7.14 6.99 26.89
CA SER A 366 -8.09 6.23 27.69
C SER A 366 -9.11 7.17 28.31
N ASP A 367 -9.62 8.12 27.52
CA ASP A 367 -10.74 8.96 27.91
C ASP A 367 -11.93 8.05 28.19
N VAL A 368 -12.25 7.91 29.48
CA VAL A 368 -13.40 7.13 29.94
C VAL A 368 -14.39 8.09 30.57
N MET A 369 -15.56 8.20 29.94
CA MET A 369 -16.71 8.85 30.54
C MET A 369 -17.23 7.94 31.68
N ILE A 370 -17.01 8.34 32.92
CA ILE A 370 -17.54 7.62 34.09
C ILE A 370 -19.01 8.01 34.34
N GLU A 371 -19.72 7.23 35.17
CA GLU A 371 -21.18 7.31 35.41
C GLU A 371 -21.72 8.71 35.77
N ASN A 372 -20.87 9.66 36.18
CA ASN A 372 -21.25 11.03 36.54
C ASN A 372 -21.01 12.06 35.41
N GLY A 373 -20.67 11.63 34.20
CA GLY A 373 -20.37 12.53 33.07
C GLY A 373 -19.02 13.26 33.17
N LYS A 374 -18.18 12.92 34.16
CA LYS A 374 -16.80 13.40 34.28
C LYS A 374 -15.92 12.57 33.34
N VAL A 375 -15.11 13.24 32.52
CA VAL A 375 -14.09 12.57 31.69
C VAL A 375 -12.84 12.44 32.56
N THR A 376 -12.24 11.25 32.60
CA THR A 376 -10.95 11.04 33.27
C THR A 376 -9.89 10.66 32.24
N ASN A 377 -8.63 10.98 32.52
CA ASN A 377 -7.47 10.76 31.65
C ASN A 377 -7.31 11.68 30.43
N ARG A 378 -7.87 12.89 30.49
CA ARG A 378 -7.75 13.86 29.40
C ARG A 378 -6.28 14.20 29.17
N VAL A 379 -5.83 14.13 27.92
CA VAL A 379 -4.51 14.60 27.51
C VAL A 379 -4.65 15.94 26.77
N GLU A 380 -3.69 16.83 26.95
CA GLU A 380 -3.67 18.13 26.28
C GLU A 380 -2.35 18.34 25.54
N ILE A 381 -2.42 18.93 24.35
CA ILE A 381 -1.23 19.32 23.58
C ILE A 381 -0.85 20.75 23.97
N GLY A 382 0.34 20.89 24.55
CA GLY A 382 0.96 22.18 24.83
C GLY A 382 1.85 22.66 23.68
N LEU A 383 2.29 23.92 23.77
CA LEU A 383 3.25 24.50 22.82
C LEU A 383 4.59 23.75 22.82
N ASP A 384 5.03 23.24 23.98
CA ASP A 384 6.27 22.49 24.13
C ASP A 384 6.16 21.04 23.65
N THR A 385 4.95 20.51 23.46
CA THR A 385 4.72 19.16 22.95
C THR A 385 5.37 19.01 21.58
N ARG A 386 6.19 17.96 21.40
CA ARG A 386 6.79 17.64 20.11
C ARG A 386 5.95 16.62 19.35
N ILE A 387 5.55 16.98 18.14
CA ILE A 387 4.65 16.21 17.28
C ILE A 387 5.28 15.94 15.92
N ARG A 388 4.77 14.92 15.23
CA ARG A 388 5.07 14.64 13.81
C ARG A 388 3.89 13.91 13.17
N LEU A 389 3.81 13.88 11.84
CA LEU A 389 2.83 13.05 11.14
C LEU A 389 3.00 11.56 11.48
N LEU A 390 1.89 10.83 11.54
CA LEU A 390 1.86 9.40 11.81
C LEU A 390 2.57 8.59 10.72
N ARG A 391 2.29 8.93 9.45
CA ARG A 391 2.94 8.38 8.24
C ARG A 391 3.23 9.54 7.27
N LYS A 392 4.16 9.38 6.33
CA LYS A 392 4.50 10.47 5.38
C LYS A 392 3.28 10.92 4.57
N ASN A 393 2.53 9.96 4.05
CA ASN A 393 1.43 10.22 3.12
C ASN A 393 0.05 10.13 3.81
N ILE A 394 -0.01 10.19 5.15
CA ILE A 394 -1.25 9.98 5.94
C ILE A 394 -2.36 10.97 5.58
N LEU A 395 -1.97 12.13 5.06
CA LEU A 395 -2.87 13.17 4.60
C LEU A 395 -2.36 13.82 3.31
N ARG A 396 -3.26 14.50 2.60
CA ARG A 396 -2.98 15.32 1.42
C ARG A 396 -3.75 16.64 1.51
N ILE A 397 -3.03 17.75 1.35
CA ILE A 397 -3.63 19.08 1.21
C ILE A 397 -4.16 19.20 -0.22
N VAL A 398 -5.40 19.66 -0.38
CA VAL A 398 -6.00 19.95 -1.68
C VAL A 398 -6.70 21.30 -1.59
N SER A 399 -6.35 22.20 -2.50
CA SER A 399 -7.03 23.50 -2.63
C SER A 399 -8.28 23.31 -3.51
N GLU A 400 -9.46 23.55 -2.92
CA GLU A 400 -10.73 23.60 -3.64
C GLU A 400 -11.37 24.98 -3.36
N GLU A 401 -12.69 25.06 -3.11
CA GLU A 401 -13.31 26.30 -2.59
C GLU A 401 -12.70 26.73 -1.24
N ARG A 402 -12.20 25.76 -0.47
CA ARG A 402 -11.45 25.90 0.79
C ARG A 402 -10.36 24.85 0.81
N ILE A 403 -9.39 25.00 1.73
CA ILE A 403 -8.34 24.00 1.90
C ILE A 403 -8.89 22.79 2.65
N LYS A 404 -8.74 21.61 2.02
CA LYS A 404 -9.13 20.33 2.63
C LYS A 404 -7.92 19.43 2.80
N LEU A 405 -7.83 18.84 3.98
CA LEU A 405 -6.89 17.80 4.34
C LEU A 405 -7.60 16.46 4.19
N TYR A 406 -7.39 15.77 3.08
CA TYR A 406 -7.88 14.40 2.90
C TYR A 406 -6.92 13.42 3.56
N TYR A 407 -7.44 12.38 4.24
CA TYR A 407 -6.61 11.41 4.96
C TYR A 407 -7.21 10.01 4.90
N TYR A 408 -6.44 8.98 5.29
CA TYR A 408 -6.91 7.58 5.30
C TYR A 408 -6.91 6.91 6.67
N ALA A 409 -6.60 7.64 7.76
CA ALA A 409 -6.56 7.08 9.11
C ALA A 409 -7.89 6.45 9.57
N GLU A 410 -9.01 7.00 9.09
CA GLU A 410 -10.38 6.57 9.42
C GLU A 410 -10.99 5.63 8.36
N ASN A 411 -10.23 5.23 7.34
CA ASN A 411 -10.75 4.35 6.29
C ASN A 411 -11.13 2.98 6.86
N ALA A 412 -12.16 2.38 6.26
CA ALA A 412 -12.53 1.00 6.55
C ALA A 412 -11.52 0.00 5.96
N LEU A 413 -11.49 -1.21 6.50
CA LEU A 413 -10.78 -2.34 5.87
C LEU A 413 -11.53 -2.85 4.62
N GLU A 414 -12.84 -2.64 4.54
CA GLU A 414 -13.63 -2.88 3.34
C GLU A 414 -13.39 -1.72 2.35
N TYR A 415 -13.04 -2.06 1.10
CA TYR A 415 -12.72 -1.06 0.08
C TYR A 415 -13.90 -0.11 -0.15
N HIS A 416 -13.66 1.20 0.05
CA HIS A 416 -14.69 2.25 0.01
C HIS A 416 -15.87 1.99 0.96
N GLY A 417 -15.64 1.26 2.05
CA GLY A 417 -16.66 0.99 3.09
C GLY A 417 -17.01 2.20 3.95
N ALA A 418 -16.27 3.30 3.82
CA ALA A 418 -16.53 4.59 4.43
C ALA A 418 -16.41 5.70 3.36
N GLU A 419 -17.04 6.84 3.60
CA GLU A 419 -16.84 8.04 2.80
C GLU A 419 -15.41 8.57 2.97
N LEU A 420 -14.90 9.27 1.96
CA LEU A 420 -13.56 9.87 1.98
C LEU A 420 -13.48 10.93 3.09
N PRO A 421 -12.71 10.69 4.17
CA PRO A 421 -12.67 11.62 5.28
C PRO A 421 -11.77 12.82 4.96
N PHE A 422 -12.16 13.98 5.47
CA PHE A 422 -11.38 15.21 5.33
C PHE A 422 -11.54 16.13 6.53
N LEU A 423 -10.54 16.98 6.73
CA LEU A 423 -10.60 18.13 7.63
C LEU A 423 -10.50 19.41 6.80
N GLU A 424 -11.48 20.28 6.93
CA GLU A 424 -11.43 21.61 6.33
C GLU A 424 -10.68 22.57 7.25
N ILE A 425 -9.77 23.36 6.68
CA ILE A 425 -8.98 24.36 7.41
C ILE A 425 -9.01 25.70 6.68
N GLU A 426 -8.83 26.78 7.44
CA GLU A 426 -8.60 28.11 6.88
C GLU A 426 -7.20 28.17 6.22
N GLU A 427 -7.05 29.04 5.23
CA GLU A 427 -5.82 29.17 4.44
C GLU A 427 -4.62 29.57 5.31
N ASP A 428 -4.87 30.38 6.32
CA ASP A 428 -3.95 30.86 7.35
C ASP A 428 -3.27 29.71 8.12
N LEU A 429 -3.93 28.54 8.21
CA LEU A 429 -3.46 27.38 8.96
C LEU A 429 -2.65 26.38 8.11
N ALA A 430 -2.67 26.52 6.78
CA ALA A 430 -1.97 25.62 5.87
C ALA A 430 -0.44 25.53 6.13
N PRO A 431 0.28 26.63 6.41
CA PRO A 431 1.73 26.58 6.68
C PRO A 431 2.12 25.67 7.86
N ALA A 432 1.26 25.51 8.87
CA ALA A 432 1.48 24.56 9.96
C ALA A 432 1.48 23.11 9.47
N ILE A 433 0.58 22.76 8.55
CA ILE A 433 0.50 21.43 7.94
C ILE A 433 1.70 21.20 7.02
N GLU A 434 2.08 22.20 6.22
CA GLU A 434 3.27 22.15 5.36
C GLU A 434 4.55 21.91 6.16
N THR A 435 4.68 22.56 7.33
CA THR A 435 5.77 22.32 8.28
C THR A 435 5.84 20.85 8.66
N LEU A 436 4.72 20.23 9.04
CA LEU A 436 4.67 18.81 9.43
C LEU A 436 4.95 17.87 8.25
N ILE A 437 4.47 18.19 7.05
CA ILE A 437 4.70 17.38 5.84
C ILE A 437 6.19 17.40 5.47
N THR A 438 6.81 18.58 5.45
CA THR A 438 8.19 18.77 4.99
C THR A 438 9.22 18.27 6.00
N THR A 439 8.94 18.39 7.30
CA THR A 439 9.84 17.94 8.38
C THR A 439 9.75 16.46 8.69
N TYR A 440 8.67 15.76 8.32
CA TYR A 440 8.56 14.31 8.54
C TYR A 440 9.81 13.55 8.02
N PRO A 441 10.43 12.67 8.84
CA PRO A 441 9.88 12.06 10.07
C PRO A 441 10.25 12.78 11.38
N GLU A 442 10.88 13.95 11.32
CA GLU A 442 11.38 14.62 12.52
C GLU A 442 10.24 15.14 13.40
N TYR A 443 10.49 15.16 14.71
CA TYR A 443 9.59 15.75 15.68
C TYR A 443 9.81 17.26 15.76
N VAL A 444 8.71 18.01 15.64
CA VAL A 444 8.70 19.47 15.73
C VAL A 444 7.85 19.87 16.93
N SER A 445 8.35 20.82 17.74
CA SER A 445 7.55 21.38 18.83
C SER A 445 6.40 22.22 18.28
N VAL A 446 5.22 22.12 18.88
CA VAL A 446 4.02 22.85 18.44
C VAL A 446 4.28 24.36 18.37
N GLU A 447 5.12 24.92 19.25
CA GLU A 447 5.54 26.32 19.24
C GLU A 447 6.19 26.76 17.91
N ASN A 448 6.82 25.82 17.19
CA ASN A 448 7.60 26.04 15.96
C ASN A 448 6.80 25.76 14.68
N LEU A 449 5.49 25.51 14.78
CA LEU A 449 4.62 25.50 13.60
C LEU A 449 4.56 26.90 12.98
N ASP A 450 4.63 26.99 11.65
CA ASP A 450 4.78 28.24 10.89
C ASP A 450 3.48 29.07 10.80
N ILE A 451 2.86 29.34 11.95
CA ILE A 451 1.69 30.21 12.07
C ILE A 451 1.88 31.14 13.29
N PRO A 452 1.35 32.37 13.26
CA PRO A 452 1.69 33.37 14.28
C PRO A 452 0.95 33.17 15.62
N SER A 453 -0.28 32.63 15.60
CA SER A 453 -1.13 32.49 16.78
C SER A 453 -0.85 31.20 17.53
N ASP A 454 -0.39 31.30 18.77
CA ASP A 454 -0.18 30.13 19.64
C ASP A 454 -1.48 29.35 19.92
N SER A 455 -2.61 30.05 19.98
CA SER A 455 -3.93 29.42 20.09
C SER A 455 -4.22 28.54 18.87
N ASP A 456 -3.89 29.03 17.68
CA ASP A 456 -4.16 28.32 16.43
C ASP A 456 -3.22 27.12 16.27
N LYS A 457 -1.96 27.23 16.74
CA LYS A 457 -0.99 26.11 16.80
C LYS A 457 -1.52 24.95 17.64
N ILE A 458 -2.09 25.25 18.80
CA ILE A 458 -2.70 24.24 19.67
C ILE A 458 -3.95 23.67 19.00
N GLN A 459 -4.84 24.53 18.51
CA GLN A 459 -6.10 24.10 17.89
C GLN A 459 -5.88 23.17 16.69
N ILE A 460 -4.95 23.50 15.79
CA ILE A 460 -4.66 22.64 14.63
C ILE A 460 -4.02 21.33 15.07
N SER A 461 -3.12 21.36 16.07
CA SER A 461 -2.49 20.16 16.60
C SER A 461 -3.51 19.22 17.25
N ASP A 462 -4.45 19.74 18.04
CA ASP A 462 -5.55 18.98 18.63
C ASP A 462 -6.48 18.38 17.55
N ALA A 463 -6.78 19.14 16.51
CA ALA A 463 -7.61 18.67 15.39
C ALA A 463 -6.96 17.50 14.63
N LEU A 464 -5.64 17.53 14.46
CA LEU A 464 -4.86 16.44 13.86
C LEU A 464 -4.71 15.25 14.82
N TRP A 465 -4.52 15.49 16.12
CA TRP A 465 -4.39 14.46 17.15
C TRP A 465 -5.66 13.63 17.26
N SER A 466 -6.80 14.31 17.42
CA SER A 466 -8.12 13.67 17.57
C SER A 466 -8.48 12.73 16.41
N ARG A 467 -7.92 12.96 15.22
CA ARG A 467 -8.09 12.12 14.01
C ARG A 467 -6.99 11.07 13.81
N GLY A 468 -6.03 10.99 14.74
CA GLY A 468 -4.90 10.07 14.66
C GLY A 468 -3.93 10.37 13.52
N LEU A 469 -3.82 11.63 13.08
CA LEU A 469 -2.96 12.03 11.96
C LEU A 469 -1.54 12.36 12.38
N ILE A 470 -1.36 12.72 13.66
CA ILE A 470 -0.06 12.99 14.28
C ILE A 470 0.20 12.03 15.44
N MET A 471 1.47 11.96 15.84
CA MET A 471 1.89 11.33 17.08
C MET A 471 2.81 12.28 17.85
N THR A 472 2.84 12.11 19.17
CA THR A 472 3.75 12.83 20.06
C THR A 472 5.06 12.06 20.21
N GLU A 473 6.10 12.75 20.67
CA GLU A 473 7.39 12.10 20.92
C GLU A 473 7.34 11.16 22.12
N TYR A 474 6.63 11.59 23.16
CA TYR A 474 6.42 10.83 24.39
C TYR A 474 4.91 10.75 24.67
N PRO A 475 4.45 9.71 25.40
CA PRO A 475 3.06 9.63 25.83
C PRO A 475 2.67 10.90 26.61
N LEU A 476 1.51 11.47 26.29
CA LEU A 476 1.01 12.64 26.99
C LEU A 476 0.61 12.28 28.42
N GLU A 477 0.80 13.23 29.35
CA GLU A 477 0.40 13.06 30.74
C GLU A 477 -1.11 13.30 30.87
N THR A 478 -1.77 12.44 31.64
CA THR A 478 -3.20 12.57 31.95
C THR A 478 -3.42 13.72 32.93
N ILE A 479 -4.33 14.60 32.59
CA ILE A 479 -4.84 15.66 33.46
C ILE A 479 -6.11 15.14 34.12
N ASP A 480 -6.13 15.11 35.44
CA ASP A 480 -7.35 14.89 36.22
C ASP A 480 -8.04 16.24 36.41
N ASP A 481 -9.29 16.38 35.97
CA ASP A 481 -10.12 17.52 36.36
C ASP A 481 -10.29 17.46 37.89
N GLU A 482 -9.90 18.50 38.63
CA GLU A 482 -10.23 18.62 40.08
C GLU A 482 -11.75 18.73 40.28
#